data_AF-A0A432KJS9-F1
#
_entry.id   AF-A0A432KJS9-F1
#
_cell.length_a   1.000
_cell.length_b   1.000
_cell.length_c   1.000
_cell.angle_alpha   90.00
_cell.angle_beta   90.00
_cell.angle_gamma   90.00
#
_symmetry.space_group_name_H-M   'P 1'
#
loop_
_entity.id
_entity.type
_entity.pdbx_description
1 polymer ?
#
loop_
_entity_poly.entity_id
_entity_poly.type
_entity_poly.pdbx_seq_one_letter_code
_entity_poly.pdbx_strand_id
1 'polypeptide(L)'
;MLFLSINSSSIAQNFNPKNEGLLDDIAFISSVENFENHNQWNRLVKKLDRKSDADSEYFLEYLFYKTHQKLLKQYNKGTTFNKLLEDGDYDCVSASITYSVLLKYFDIDYSIIETDYHVFIIAKLNDKEYIFETTDSRNGFISEEEKVQEFKSDFLPAINSAQLNQKESIGSSVYGQPNSKTIYKEISLRQLSALQYFNQGLIAMYNKDYKLASRRLQQALNLYDSERINMFFQVVTH
;
A
#
# COMPACT_ATOMS: atom_id res chain seq x y z
N MET A 1 -35.17 38.55 26.61
CA MET A 1 -35.26 38.47 25.13
C MET A 1 -33.87 38.79 24.61
N LEU A 2 -33.10 37.94 23.92
CA LEU A 2 -33.36 36.69 23.21
C LEU A 2 -32.33 35.63 23.66
N PHE A 3 -32.77 34.37 23.70
CA PHE A 3 -31.93 33.19 23.63
C PHE A 3 -31.24 33.12 22.26
N LEU A 4 -30.01 32.59 22.22
CA LEU A 4 -29.56 31.70 21.15
C LEU A 4 -28.37 30.88 21.66
N SER A 5 -28.70 29.72 22.22
CA SER A 5 -27.80 28.58 22.33
C SER A 5 -27.52 28.06 20.92
N ILE A 6 -26.25 27.93 20.56
CA ILE A 6 -25.84 27.02 19.47
C ILE A 6 -24.94 25.97 20.10
N ASN A 7 -25.58 24.84 20.36
CA ASN A 7 -24.93 23.57 20.57
C ASN A 7 -24.61 23.04 19.16
N SER A 8 -23.34 22.75 18.85
CA SER A 8 -23.02 21.97 17.65
C SER A 8 -21.76 21.14 17.84
N SER A 9 -22.03 19.84 17.97
CA SER A 9 -21.25 18.68 17.52
C SER A 9 -19.88 18.43 18.14
N SER A 10 -19.81 17.28 18.82
CA SER A 10 -18.64 16.51 19.20
C SER A 10 -17.47 16.67 18.22
N ILE A 11 -16.55 17.55 18.56
CA ILE A 11 -15.24 17.64 17.93
C ILE A 11 -14.54 16.31 18.19
N ALA A 12 -14.11 15.69 17.09
CA ALA A 12 -13.10 14.66 16.97
C ALA A 12 -12.38 14.35 18.30
N GLN A 13 -12.86 13.34 19.03
CA GLN A 13 -12.05 12.76 20.10
C GLN A 13 -10.99 11.86 19.46
N ASN A 14 -9.94 12.55 19.05
CA ASN A 14 -8.53 12.19 19.08
C ASN A 14 -8.08 11.07 18.15
N PHE A 15 -7.88 11.40 16.87
CA PHE A 15 -6.70 10.88 16.16
C PHE A 15 -5.48 11.42 16.92
N ASN A 16 -4.87 10.60 17.76
CA ASN A 16 -3.64 10.92 18.46
C ASN A 16 -2.53 10.15 17.76
N PRO A 17 -1.92 10.69 16.68
CA PRO A 17 -0.79 10.03 16.10
C PRO A 17 0.30 10.02 17.17
N LYS A 18 0.65 8.84 17.69
CA LYS A 18 1.82 8.67 18.56
C LYS A 18 3.13 9.09 17.87
N ASN A 19 3.07 9.50 16.61
CA ASN A 19 4.19 9.80 15.73
C ASN A 19 3.86 11.07 14.91
N GLU A 20 4.38 12.24 15.31
CA GLU A 20 4.15 13.52 14.60
C GLU A 20 4.55 13.43 13.11
N GLY A 21 5.55 12.61 12.76
CA GLY A 21 5.98 12.36 11.38
C GLY A 21 5.08 11.44 10.55
N LEU A 22 3.99 10.89 11.12
CA LEU A 22 3.05 10.05 10.35
C LEU A 22 2.22 10.90 9.37
N LEU A 23 1.84 12.11 9.77
CA LEU A 23 1.07 13.02 8.92
C LEU A 23 1.91 13.55 7.76
N ASP A 24 3.20 13.79 7.96
CA ASP A 24 4.12 14.18 6.88
C ASP A 24 4.27 13.07 5.83
N ASP A 25 4.33 11.82 6.27
CA ASP A 25 4.34 10.67 5.36
C ASP A 25 3.01 10.49 4.63
N ILE A 26 1.88 10.70 5.33
CA ILE A 26 0.53 10.66 4.76
C ILE A 26 0.30 11.83 3.79
N ALA A 27 0.96 12.97 3.98
CA ALA A 27 0.85 14.12 3.07
C ALA A 27 1.30 13.77 1.64
N PHE A 28 2.19 12.79 1.46
CA PHE A 28 2.55 12.25 0.14
C PHE A 28 1.48 11.34 -0.45
N ILE A 29 0.58 10.79 0.37
CA ILE A 29 -0.68 10.20 -0.04
C ILE A 29 -1.63 11.37 -0.36
N SER A 30 -1.23 12.14 -1.36
CA SER A 30 -1.81 13.31 -2.06
C SER A 30 -3.33 13.38 -2.29
N SER A 31 -4.09 12.45 -1.75
CA SER A 31 -5.54 12.38 -1.82
C SER A 31 -6.22 12.45 -0.44
N VAL A 32 -5.53 12.24 0.68
CA VAL A 32 -6.19 12.07 1.97
C VAL A 32 -6.47 13.40 2.67
N GLU A 33 -7.42 14.17 2.12
CA GLU A 33 -7.98 15.31 2.84
C GLU A 33 -8.73 14.82 4.08
N ASN A 34 -8.41 15.39 5.24
CA ASN A 34 -9.03 15.05 6.52
C ASN A 34 -8.94 13.55 6.87
N PHE A 35 -7.76 12.95 6.78
CA PHE A 35 -7.52 11.55 7.13
C PHE A 35 -8.17 11.17 8.47
N GLU A 36 -7.99 12.03 9.48
CA GLU A 36 -8.54 11.87 10.82
C GLU A 36 -10.07 11.80 10.88
N ASN A 37 -10.78 12.20 9.82
CA ASN A 37 -12.24 12.17 9.76
C ASN A 37 -12.80 10.86 9.19
N HIS A 38 -11.95 9.94 8.71
CA HIS A 38 -12.42 8.65 8.22
C HIS A 38 -12.88 7.73 9.37
N ASN A 39 -14.20 7.62 9.52
CA ASN A 39 -14.84 6.82 10.57
C ASN A 39 -14.41 5.35 10.59
N GLN A 40 -14.19 4.72 9.42
CA GLN A 40 -13.78 3.32 9.36
C GLN A 40 -12.36 3.13 9.92
N TRP A 41 -11.44 4.00 9.52
CA TRP A 41 -10.06 4.04 10.02
C TRP A 41 -10.03 4.22 11.54
N ASN A 42 -10.69 5.25 12.07
CA ASN A 42 -10.72 5.52 13.52
C ASN A 42 -11.28 4.34 14.33
N ARG A 43 -12.30 3.66 13.79
CA ARG A 43 -12.86 2.45 14.42
C ARG A 43 -11.90 1.27 14.38
N LEU A 44 -11.11 1.12 13.32
CA LEU A 44 -10.06 0.10 13.25
C LEU A 44 -8.96 0.40 14.26
N VAL A 45 -8.35 1.60 14.21
CA VAL A 45 -7.26 2.00 15.10
C VAL A 45 -7.66 1.82 16.56
N LYS A 46 -8.85 2.31 16.97
CA LYS A 46 -9.37 2.11 18.33
C LYS A 46 -9.51 0.63 18.74
N LYS A 47 -9.77 -0.28 17.80
CA LYS A 47 -9.82 -1.72 18.09
C LYS A 47 -8.43 -2.33 18.22
N LEU A 48 -7.49 -1.88 17.39
CA LEU A 48 -6.11 -2.29 17.43
C LEU A 48 -5.43 -1.79 18.72
N ASP A 49 -5.63 -0.53 19.11
CA ASP A 49 -5.13 0.04 20.37
C ASP A 49 -5.56 -0.75 21.60
N ARG A 50 -6.78 -1.30 21.61
CA ARG A 50 -7.26 -2.15 22.73
C ARG A 50 -6.54 -3.50 22.83
N LYS A 51 -5.76 -3.86 21.82
CA LYS A 51 -5.04 -5.11 21.70
C LYS A 51 -3.53 -4.91 21.55
N SER A 52 -3.04 -3.67 21.53
CA SER A 52 -1.62 -3.37 21.35
C SER A 52 -0.73 -3.89 22.47
N ASP A 53 -1.27 -4.02 23.68
CA ASP A 53 -0.54 -4.50 24.85
C ASP A 53 -0.58 -6.03 25.00
N ALA A 54 -1.13 -6.74 24.00
CA ALA A 54 -1.10 -8.20 23.96
C ALA A 54 0.32 -8.70 23.59
N ASP A 55 0.49 -10.02 23.56
CA ASP A 55 1.67 -10.63 22.96
C ASP A 55 1.91 -10.08 21.55
N SER A 56 3.16 -9.72 21.23
CA SER A 56 3.48 -8.97 20.01
C SER A 56 3.17 -9.75 18.73
N GLU A 57 3.41 -11.07 18.71
CA GLU A 57 3.10 -11.90 17.53
C GLU A 57 1.59 -12.04 17.37
N TYR A 58 0.87 -12.29 18.47
CA TYR A 58 -0.59 -12.28 18.45
C TYR A 58 -1.16 -10.93 18.00
N PHE A 59 -0.61 -9.81 18.46
CA PHE A 59 -1.06 -8.48 18.08
C PHE A 59 -0.82 -8.22 16.59
N LEU A 60 0.33 -8.62 16.06
CA LEU A 60 0.66 -8.48 14.64
C LEU A 60 -0.30 -9.28 13.75
N GLU A 61 -0.58 -10.53 14.11
CA GLU A 61 -1.58 -11.36 13.43
C GLU A 61 -2.99 -10.74 13.52
N TYR A 62 -3.37 -10.28 14.71
CA TYR A 62 -4.64 -9.59 14.94
C TYR A 62 -4.77 -8.32 14.08
N LEU A 63 -3.70 -7.53 13.99
CA LEU A 63 -3.63 -6.33 13.17
C LEU A 63 -3.87 -6.68 11.70
N PHE A 64 -3.21 -7.72 11.18
CA PHE A 64 -3.41 -8.18 9.81
C PHE A 64 -4.87 -8.51 9.53
N TYR A 65 -5.43 -9.49 10.25
CA TYR A 65 -6.78 -9.97 9.94
C TYR A 65 -7.87 -8.95 10.26
N LYS A 66 -7.69 -8.10 11.27
CA LYS A 66 -8.68 -7.05 11.57
C LYS A 66 -8.66 -5.94 10.55
N THR A 67 -7.51 -5.61 9.99
CA THR A 67 -7.41 -4.62 8.90
C THR A 67 -8.16 -5.12 7.67
N HIS A 68 -7.92 -6.36 7.23
CA HIS A 68 -8.71 -6.97 6.16
C HIS A 68 -10.21 -6.96 6.48
N GLN A 69 -10.59 -7.47 7.65
CA GLN A 69 -11.99 -7.58 8.02
C GLN A 69 -12.71 -6.21 8.05
N LYS A 70 -12.01 -5.13 8.42
CA LYS A 70 -12.65 -3.84 8.69
C LYS A 70 -12.51 -2.81 7.58
N LEU A 71 -11.40 -2.80 6.83
CA LEU A 71 -11.16 -1.83 5.77
C LEU A 71 -11.14 -2.45 4.38
N LEU A 72 -10.46 -3.60 4.17
CA LEU A 72 -10.22 -4.15 2.83
C LEU A 72 -11.39 -5.05 2.39
N LYS A 73 -12.38 -4.50 1.69
CA LYS A 73 -13.64 -5.18 1.34
C LYS A 73 -13.61 -5.86 -0.01
N GLN A 74 -13.23 -5.10 -1.04
CA GLN A 74 -13.30 -5.56 -2.42
C GLN A 74 -12.00 -5.25 -3.15
N TYR A 75 -11.42 -6.28 -3.75
CA TYR A 75 -10.22 -6.10 -4.57
C TYR A 75 -10.59 -5.45 -5.91
N ASN A 76 -10.03 -4.27 -6.17
CA ASN A 76 -10.26 -3.47 -7.38
C ASN A 76 -8.96 -2.81 -7.84
N LYS A 77 -8.42 -3.26 -8.99
CA LYS A 77 -7.11 -2.83 -9.48
C LYS A 77 -7.07 -1.32 -9.78
N GLY A 78 -6.02 -0.66 -9.28
CA GLY A 78 -5.80 0.78 -9.45
C GLY A 78 -6.87 1.66 -8.81
N THR A 79 -7.52 1.12 -7.78
CA THR A 79 -8.17 1.94 -6.76
C THR A 79 -7.14 2.80 -6.03
N THR A 80 -7.63 3.66 -5.16
CA THR A 80 -6.81 4.60 -4.39
C THR A 80 -7.00 4.36 -2.91
N PHE A 81 -6.03 4.80 -2.11
CA PHE A 81 -6.16 4.82 -0.67
C PHE A 81 -7.40 5.58 -0.17
N ASN A 82 -7.82 6.66 -0.83
CA ASN A 82 -9.10 7.31 -0.49
C ASN A 82 -10.30 6.40 -0.66
N LYS A 83 -10.44 5.77 -1.83
CA LYS A 83 -11.53 4.82 -2.10
C LYS A 83 -11.52 3.64 -1.12
N LEU A 84 -10.34 3.20 -0.70
CA LEU A 84 -10.20 2.20 0.35
C LEU A 84 -10.77 2.71 1.68
N LEU A 85 -10.46 3.94 2.08
CA LEU A 85 -10.97 4.53 3.33
C LEU A 85 -12.47 4.84 3.29
N GLU A 86 -13.01 5.19 2.13
CA GLU A 86 -14.42 5.53 1.91
C GLU A 86 -15.29 4.27 1.78
N ASP A 87 -14.97 3.43 0.81
CA ASP A 87 -15.82 2.34 0.33
C ASP A 87 -15.25 0.95 0.63
N GLY A 88 -13.94 0.86 0.91
CA GLY A 88 -13.23 -0.40 1.15
C GLY A 88 -12.70 -1.09 -0.11
N ASP A 89 -12.73 -0.39 -1.25
CA ASP A 89 -12.11 -0.82 -2.50
C ASP A 89 -10.59 -0.72 -2.39
N TYR A 90 -9.89 -1.84 -2.51
CA TYR A 90 -8.43 -1.91 -2.33
C TYR A 90 -7.72 -2.68 -3.45
N ASP A 91 -6.43 -2.42 -3.61
CA ASP A 91 -5.49 -3.21 -4.39
C ASP A 91 -4.21 -3.44 -3.57
N CYS A 92 -3.20 -4.09 -4.15
CA CYS A 92 -1.94 -4.37 -3.43
C CYS A 92 -1.25 -3.10 -2.93
N VAL A 93 -1.28 -2.00 -3.70
CA VAL A 93 -0.63 -0.74 -3.33
C VAL A 93 -1.38 -0.05 -2.20
N SER A 94 -2.69 0.18 -2.35
CA SER A 94 -3.50 0.84 -1.34
C SER A 94 -3.61 0.03 -0.03
N ALA A 95 -3.64 -1.31 -0.11
CA ALA A 95 -3.54 -2.16 1.07
C ALA A 95 -2.17 -2.07 1.73
N SER A 96 -1.07 -2.10 0.97
CA SER A 96 0.28 -1.90 1.50
C SER A 96 0.47 -0.53 2.15
N ILE A 97 -0.14 0.54 1.59
CA ILE A 97 -0.17 1.86 2.24
C ILE A 97 -0.85 1.75 3.60
N THR A 98 -2.03 1.12 3.65
CA THR A 98 -2.81 0.93 4.87
C THR A 98 -1.99 0.24 5.96
N TYR A 99 -1.36 -0.89 5.63
CA TYR A 99 -0.55 -1.63 6.59
C TYR A 99 0.70 -0.88 7.01
N SER A 100 1.40 -0.20 6.09
CA SER A 100 2.59 0.59 6.40
C SER A 100 2.28 1.70 7.41
N VAL A 101 1.15 2.41 7.22
CA VAL A 101 0.69 3.45 8.14
C VAL A 101 0.33 2.86 9.50
N LEU A 102 -0.34 1.69 9.54
CA LEU A 102 -0.68 1.02 10.80
C LEU A 102 0.57 0.53 11.55
N LEU A 103 1.50 -0.14 10.87
CA LEU A 103 2.75 -0.64 11.47
C LEU A 103 3.58 0.52 12.03
N LYS A 104 3.70 1.62 11.27
CA LYS A 104 4.34 2.85 11.75
C LYS A 104 3.62 3.48 12.96
N TYR A 105 2.29 3.47 12.97
CA TYR A 105 1.50 3.99 14.10
C TYR A 105 1.73 3.17 15.38
N PHE A 106 1.90 1.85 15.25
CA PHE A 106 2.14 0.94 16.38
C PHE A 106 3.63 0.70 16.68
N ASP A 107 4.54 1.46 16.06
CA ASP A 107 5.99 1.37 16.26
C ASP A 107 6.54 -0.06 15.98
N ILE A 108 6.04 -0.68 14.92
CA ILE A 108 6.48 -2.00 14.46
C ILE A 108 7.40 -1.80 13.26
N ASP A 109 8.61 -2.36 13.32
CA ASP A 109 9.57 -2.33 12.23
C ASP A 109 9.04 -3.07 11.00
N TYR A 110 9.22 -2.46 9.82
CA TYR A 110 8.77 -3.05 8.57
C TYR A 110 9.57 -2.57 7.35
N SER A 111 9.53 -3.38 6.30
CA SER A 111 10.05 -3.08 4.96
C SER A 111 8.92 -3.24 3.95
N ILE A 112 8.78 -2.32 3.00
CA ILE A 112 7.86 -2.46 1.85
C ILE A 112 8.68 -3.00 0.68
N ILE A 113 8.29 -4.14 0.12
CA ILE A 113 9.01 -4.77 -0.99
C ILE A 113 8.23 -4.60 -2.29
N GLU A 114 8.81 -3.87 -3.24
CA GLU A 114 8.32 -3.81 -4.62
C GLU A 114 8.91 -4.93 -5.46
N THR A 115 8.06 -5.54 -6.29
CA THR A 115 8.44 -6.50 -7.32
C THR A 115 7.95 -6.06 -8.71
N ASP A 116 8.20 -6.89 -9.72
CA ASP A 116 7.81 -6.61 -11.10
C ASP A 116 6.31 -6.37 -11.28
N TYR A 117 5.49 -7.04 -10.47
CA TYR A 117 4.02 -7.02 -10.58
C TYR A 117 3.28 -6.95 -9.24
N HIS A 118 4.00 -6.93 -8.12
CA HIS A 118 3.41 -7.00 -6.80
C HIS A 118 4.11 -6.10 -5.79
N VAL A 119 3.46 -5.89 -4.64
CA VAL A 119 4.04 -5.23 -3.47
C VAL A 119 3.50 -5.90 -2.22
N PHE A 120 4.40 -6.24 -1.31
CA PHE A 120 4.08 -6.85 -0.02
C PHE A 120 4.91 -6.19 1.09
N ILE A 121 4.59 -6.52 2.34
CA ILE A 121 5.30 -5.99 3.50
C ILE A 121 6.00 -7.12 4.25
N ILE A 122 7.20 -6.84 4.74
CA ILE A 122 7.91 -7.65 5.72
C ILE A 122 7.85 -6.89 7.05
N ALA A 123 7.07 -7.36 8.01
CA ALA A 123 7.10 -6.86 9.39
C ALA A 123 8.16 -7.61 10.21
N LYS A 124 8.77 -6.97 11.20
CA LYS A 124 9.85 -7.53 12.01
C LYS A 124 9.53 -7.41 13.50
N LEU A 125 9.66 -8.51 14.23
CA LEU A 125 9.58 -8.56 15.70
C LEU A 125 10.70 -9.45 16.22
N ASN A 126 11.54 -8.94 17.13
CA ASN A 126 12.61 -9.73 17.78
C ASN A 126 13.44 -10.57 16.80
N ASP A 127 13.94 -9.94 15.72
CA ASP A 127 14.71 -10.55 14.63
C ASP A 127 13.96 -11.60 13.77
N LYS A 128 12.66 -11.82 14.00
CA LYS A 128 11.79 -12.66 13.16
C LYS A 128 11.04 -11.83 12.13
N GLU A 129 11.01 -12.32 10.89
CA GLU A 129 10.25 -11.72 9.78
C GLU A 129 8.85 -12.33 9.66
N TYR A 130 7.89 -11.48 9.29
CA TYR A 130 6.50 -11.85 9.01
C TYR A 130 6.09 -11.24 7.68
N ILE A 131 5.54 -12.05 6.77
CA ILE A 131 5.04 -11.54 5.49
C ILE A 131 3.59 -11.13 5.64
N PHE A 132 3.30 -9.95 5.12
CA PHE A 132 1.95 -9.46 4.85
C PHE A 132 1.75 -9.46 3.33
N GLU A 133 1.22 -10.55 2.80
CA GLU A 133 0.62 -10.60 1.47
C GLU A 133 -0.74 -9.89 1.56
N THR A 134 -0.70 -8.58 1.35
CA THR A 134 -1.79 -7.65 1.67
C THR A 134 -3.07 -7.87 0.85
N THR A 135 -3.03 -8.76 -0.14
CA THR A 135 -4.18 -9.09 -0.98
C THR A 135 -4.85 -10.42 -0.63
N ASP A 136 -4.20 -11.29 0.16
CA ASP A 136 -4.78 -12.54 0.65
C ASP A 136 -5.30 -12.40 2.08
N SER A 137 -6.61 -12.14 2.21
CA SER A 137 -7.29 -12.02 3.50
C SER A 137 -7.27 -13.27 4.39
N ARG A 138 -6.94 -14.44 3.85
CA ARG A 138 -7.02 -15.74 4.54
C ARG A 138 -5.66 -16.29 4.91
N ASN A 139 -4.70 -16.25 3.98
CA ASN A 139 -3.37 -16.82 4.20
C ASN A 139 -2.25 -15.78 4.07
N GLY A 140 -2.59 -14.50 3.96
CA GLY A 140 -1.60 -13.46 3.70
C GLY A 140 -0.77 -13.05 4.91
N PHE A 141 -1.03 -13.61 6.09
CA PHE A 141 -0.13 -13.50 7.24
C PHE A 141 0.73 -14.76 7.33
N ILE A 142 2.02 -14.64 7.03
CA ILE A 142 2.97 -15.76 7.05
C ILE A 142 4.00 -15.52 8.14
N SER A 143 4.06 -16.40 9.13
CA SER A 143 4.94 -16.30 10.30
C SER A 143 5.94 -17.44 10.45
N GLU A 144 5.75 -18.54 9.72
CA GLU A 144 6.68 -19.68 9.72
C GLU A 144 7.91 -19.36 8.87
N GLU A 145 9.10 -19.43 9.44
CA GLU A 145 10.35 -19.00 8.79
C GLU A 145 10.57 -19.67 7.42
N GLU A 146 10.33 -20.98 7.32
CA GLU A 146 10.45 -21.72 6.06
C GLU A 146 9.52 -21.15 4.98
N LYS A 147 8.26 -20.87 5.33
CA LYS A 147 7.25 -20.29 4.41
C LYS A 147 7.57 -18.85 4.05
N VAL A 148 8.17 -18.08 4.98
CA VAL A 148 8.64 -16.72 4.70
C VAL A 148 9.76 -16.76 3.65
N GLN A 149 10.73 -17.67 3.78
CA GLN A 149 11.80 -17.82 2.78
C GLN A 149 11.27 -18.34 1.44
N GLU A 150 10.35 -19.31 1.47
CA GLU A 150 9.67 -19.83 0.28
C GLU A 150 8.96 -18.68 -0.47
N PHE A 151 8.13 -17.90 0.22
CA PHE A 151 7.42 -16.76 -0.35
C PHE A 151 8.39 -15.74 -0.98
N LYS A 152 9.49 -15.40 -0.30
CA LYS A 152 10.48 -14.44 -0.84
C LYS A 152 11.15 -15.00 -2.10
N SER A 153 11.43 -16.30 -2.15
CA SER A 153 12.10 -16.95 -3.29
C SER A 153 11.31 -16.87 -4.60
N ASP A 154 9.98 -16.73 -4.52
CA ASP A 154 9.12 -16.53 -5.68
C ASP A 154 9.40 -15.21 -6.41
N PHE A 155 9.96 -14.22 -5.73
CA PHE A 155 10.22 -12.89 -6.29
C PHE A 155 11.71 -12.59 -6.50
N LEU A 156 12.62 -13.35 -5.89
CA LEU A 156 14.04 -13.10 -6.01
C LEU A 156 14.54 -13.34 -7.46
N PRO A 157 15.34 -12.43 -8.03
CA PRO A 157 15.99 -12.67 -9.31
C PRO A 157 16.83 -13.94 -9.26
N ALA A 158 16.69 -14.83 -10.25
CA ALA A 158 17.55 -15.99 -10.31
C ALA A 158 18.99 -15.53 -10.55
N ILE A 159 19.90 -15.91 -9.64
CA ILE A 159 21.31 -15.51 -9.58
C ILE A 159 22.08 -15.74 -10.91
N ASN A 160 21.54 -16.53 -11.86
CA ASN A 160 22.14 -16.83 -13.16
C ASN A 160 21.21 -16.62 -14.38
N SER A 161 20.15 -15.82 -14.29
CA SER A 161 19.23 -15.60 -15.43
C SER A 161 19.59 -14.39 -16.30
N ALA A 162 20.83 -14.36 -16.79
CA ALA A 162 21.20 -13.52 -17.93
C ALA A 162 20.65 -14.14 -19.23
N GLN A 163 19.32 -14.22 -19.38
CA GLN A 163 18.59 -14.48 -20.64
C GLN A 163 17.13 -14.82 -20.33
N LEU A 164 16.22 -13.84 -20.37
CA LEU A 164 14.81 -14.13 -20.66
C LEU A 164 14.29 -13.09 -21.66
N ASN A 165 13.60 -13.62 -22.67
CA ASN A 165 13.42 -13.04 -23.99
C ASN A 165 12.46 -11.84 -23.98
N GLN A 166 12.91 -10.73 -24.57
CA GLN A 166 12.04 -9.66 -25.06
C GLN A 166 11.24 -10.17 -26.27
N LYS A 167 10.12 -10.85 -26.04
CA LYS A 167 9.01 -11.01 -26.99
C LYS A 167 7.99 -11.93 -26.33
N GLU A 168 6.99 -11.35 -25.67
CA GLU A 168 5.65 -11.95 -25.60
C GLU A 168 4.63 -11.00 -24.97
N SER A 169 3.57 -10.77 -25.75
CA SER A 169 2.23 -10.29 -25.38
C SER A 169 2.04 -8.87 -24.82
N ILE A 170 1.71 -7.96 -25.74
CA ILE A 170 1.11 -6.63 -25.53
C ILE A 170 -0.28 -6.70 -24.85
N GLY A 171 -0.81 -7.90 -24.52
CA GLY A 171 -2.10 -8.08 -23.85
C GLY A 171 -2.05 -8.34 -22.33
N SER A 172 -0.90 -8.74 -21.77
CA SER A 172 -0.66 -8.90 -20.32
C SER A 172 0.27 -7.83 -19.73
N SER A 173 0.69 -6.88 -20.56
CA SER A 173 1.81 -5.96 -20.37
C SER A 173 1.57 -4.72 -19.50
N VAL A 174 0.44 -4.63 -18.77
CA VAL A 174 0.15 -3.41 -17.99
C VAL A 174 0.78 -3.47 -16.59
N TYR A 175 0.94 -4.65 -15.99
CA TYR A 175 1.39 -4.81 -14.60
C TYR A 175 2.63 -5.70 -14.44
N GLY A 176 3.39 -5.93 -15.50
CA GLY A 176 4.52 -6.87 -15.50
C GLY A 176 4.10 -8.31 -15.81
N GLN A 177 5.02 -9.09 -16.36
CA GLN A 177 4.79 -10.53 -16.57
C GLN A 177 5.04 -11.26 -15.24
N PRO A 178 4.15 -12.15 -14.77
CA PRO A 178 4.33 -12.91 -13.52
C PRO A 178 5.64 -13.72 -13.46
N ASN A 179 6.27 -13.99 -14.60
CA ASN A 179 7.50 -14.76 -14.72
C ASN A 179 8.77 -13.89 -14.85
N SER A 180 8.62 -12.58 -14.86
CA SER A 180 9.75 -11.66 -14.75
C SER A 180 10.13 -11.57 -13.27
N LYS A 181 11.43 -11.76 -12.96
CA LYS A 181 12.00 -11.59 -11.61
C LYS A 181 13.16 -10.60 -11.68
N THR A 182 12.88 -9.36 -12.07
CA THR A 182 13.90 -8.32 -12.26
C THR A 182 13.94 -7.30 -11.14
N ILE A 183 12.78 -7.00 -10.52
CA ILE A 183 12.66 -6.09 -9.40
C ILE A 183 12.41 -6.88 -8.12
N TYR A 184 13.31 -6.69 -7.15
CA TYR A 184 13.10 -7.02 -5.75
C TYR A 184 13.82 -5.95 -4.94
N LYS A 185 13.08 -4.97 -4.43
CA LYS A 185 13.68 -3.81 -3.77
C LYS A 185 12.82 -3.33 -2.62
N GLU A 186 13.48 -2.90 -1.56
CA GLU A 186 12.83 -2.15 -0.50
C GLU A 186 12.53 -0.73 -0.98
N ILE A 187 11.33 -0.25 -0.70
CA ILE A 187 10.88 1.10 -1.04
C ILE A 187 10.30 1.81 0.19
N SER A 188 10.34 3.13 0.17
CA SER A 188 9.70 3.99 1.16
C SER A 188 8.19 4.13 0.92
N LEU A 189 7.44 4.58 1.93
CA LEU A 189 6.02 4.92 1.81
C LEU A 189 5.77 6.03 0.75
N ARG A 190 6.73 6.96 0.59
CA ARG A 190 6.71 7.96 -0.49
C ARG A 190 6.79 7.32 -1.87
N GLN A 191 7.67 6.33 -2.05
CA GLN A 191 7.79 5.59 -3.30
C GLN A 191 6.60 4.66 -3.54
N LEU A 192 6.03 4.06 -2.49
CA LEU A 192 4.80 3.29 -2.57
C LEU A 192 3.62 4.16 -3.06
N SER A 193 3.54 5.40 -2.59
CA SER A 193 2.55 6.38 -3.06
C SER A 193 2.75 6.72 -4.55
N ALA A 194 3.99 6.71 -5.04
CA ALA A 194 4.29 6.84 -6.46
C ALA A 194 3.72 5.66 -7.28
N LEU A 195 3.74 4.44 -6.74
CA LEU A 195 3.18 3.27 -7.41
C LEU A 195 1.65 3.35 -7.56
N GLN A 196 0.95 4.02 -6.66
CA GLN A 196 -0.48 4.29 -6.83
C GLN A 196 -0.73 5.16 -8.06
N TYR A 197 0.06 6.23 -8.22
CA TYR A 197 0.02 7.09 -9.39
C TYR A 197 0.42 6.37 -10.67
N PHE A 198 1.43 5.52 -10.59
CA PHE A 198 1.85 4.67 -11.70
C PHE A 198 0.69 3.76 -12.18
N ASN A 199 0.02 3.06 -11.26
CA ASN A 199 -1.14 2.21 -11.57
C ASN A 199 -2.29 3.01 -12.22
N GLN A 200 -2.57 4.21 -11.72
CA GLN A 200 -3.55 5.11 -12.34
C GLN A 200 -3.15 5.54 -13.75
N GLY A 201 -1.86 5.82 -13.97
CA GLY A 201 -1.31 6.15 -15.28
C GLY A 201 -1.48 5.00 -16.27
N LEU A 202 -1.15 3.79 -15.85
CA LEU A 202 -1.34 2.55 -16.62
C LEU A 202 -2.80 2.29 -17.01
N ILE A 203 -3.74 2.51 -16.08
CA ILE A 203 -5.18 2.40 -16.38
C ILE A 203 -5.62 3.48 -17.38
N ALA A 204 -5.13 4.71 -17.22
CA ALA A 204 -5.43 5.78 -18.16
C ALA A 204 -4.88 5.48 -19.57
N MET A 205 -3.68 4.89 -19.67
CA MET A 205 -3.12 4.40 -20.94
C MET A 205 -4.00 3.33 -21.57
N TYR A 206 -4.43 2.33 -20.78
CA TYR A 206 -5.33 1.28 -21.24
C TYR A 206 -6.64 1.85 -21.79
N ASN A 207 -7.18 2.87 -21.13
CA ASN A 207 -8.37 3.60 -21.54
C ASN A 207 -8.11 4.64 -22.65
N LYS A 208 -6.88 4.75 -23.17
CA LYS A 208 -6.44 5.71 -24.19
C LYS A 208 -6.59 7.18 -23.78
N ASP A 209 -6.72 7.47 -22.48
CA ASP A 209 -6.65 8.83 -21.94
C ASP A 209 -5.18 9.19 -21.66
N TYR A 210 -4.43 9.43 -22.74
CA TYR A 210 -3.00 9.72 -22.66
C TYR A 210 -2.69 11.02 -21.90
N LYS A 211 -3.64 11.98 -21.89
CA LYS A 211 -3.50 13.22 -21.11
C LYS A 211 -3.55 12.95 -19.61
N LEU A 212 -4.49 12.12 -19.16
CA LEU A 212 -4.51 11.68 -17.77
C LEU A 212 -3.29 10.80 -17.46
N ALA A 213 -2.94 9.88 -18.34
CA ALA A 213 -1.79 9.00 -18.17
C ALA A 213 -0.49 9.78 -17.95
N SER A 214 -0.17 10.73 -18.85
CA SER A 214 1.01 11.57 -18.74
C SER A 214 1.05 12.34 -17.41
N ARG A 215 -0.08 12.93 -16.99
CA ARG A 215 -0.16 13.62 -15.68
C ARG A 215 0.12 12.69 -14.51
N ARG A 216 -0.50 11.50 -14.48
CA ARG A 216 -0.32 10.53 -13.38
C ARG A 216 1.09 9.96 -13.34
N LEU A 217 1.66 9.63 -14.50
CA LEU A 217 3.04 9.13 -14.60
C LEU A 217 4.06 10.21 -14.21
N GLN A 218 3.84 11.49 -14.56
CA GLN A 218 4.67 12.59 -14.09
C GLN A 218 4.60 12.75 -12.56
N GLN A 219 3.40 12.63 -11.97
CA GLN A 219 3.25 12.65 -10.50
C GLN A 219 4.01 11.49 -9.85
N ALA A 220 3.95 10.30 -10.45
CA ALA A 220 4.71 9.14 -10.00
C ALA A 220 6.23 9.42 -10.03
N LEU A 221 6.77 9.96 -11.14
CA LEU A 221 8.19 10.31 -11.27
C LEU A 221 8.68 11.33 -10.22
N ASN A 222 7.83 12.30 -9.86
CA ASN A 222 8.19 13.30 -8.85
C ASN A 222 8.38 12.67 -7.44
N LEU A 223 7.70 11.56 -7.18
CA LEU A 223 7.77 10.83 -5.91
C LEU A 223 8.77 9.67 -5.97
N TYR A 224 8.96 9.09 -7.14
CA TYR A 224 9.86 7.98 -7.35
C TYR A 224 10.42 7.95 -8.78
N ASP A 225 11.69 8.37 -8.90
CA ASP A 225 12.46 8.17 -10.13
C ASP A 225 12.83 6.70 -10.28
N SER A 226 12.08 5.99 -11.11
CA SER A 226 12.32 4.57 -11.41
C SER A 226 12.35 4.35 -12.92
N GLU A 227 13.23 3.46 -13.37
CA GLU A 227 13.34 3.09 -14.78
C GLU A 227 12.00 2.62 -15.35
N ARG A 228 11.25 1.81 -14.58
CA ARG A 228 9.92 1.33 -14.96
C ARG A 228 8.95 2.48 -15.22
N ILE A 229 8.84 3.44 -14.30
CA ILE A 229 7.91 4.57 -14.48
C ILE A 229 8.35 5.45 -15.67
N ASN A 230 9.66 5.72 -15.80
CA ASN A 230 10.21 6.52 -16.91
C ASN A 230 9.89 5.90 -18.28
N MET A 231 10.04 4.58 -18.41
CA MET A 231 9.74 3.86 -19.65
C MET A 231 8.29 4.10 -20.10
N PHE A 232 7.32 3.96 -19.20
CA PHE A 232 5.91 4.21 -19.54
C PHE A 232 5.61 5.69 -19.78
N PHE A 233 6.27 6.60 -19.06
CA PHE A 233 6.11 8.03 -19.27
C PHE A 233 6.54 8.45 -20.68
N GLN A 234 7.67 7.96 -21.16
CA GLN A 234 8.16 8.23 -22.52
C GLN A 234 7.17 7.78 -23.60
N VAL A 235 6.53 6.62 -23.40
CA VAL A 235 5.53 6.08 -24.36
C VAL A 235 4.30 6.98 -24.50
N VAL A 236 3.89 7.70 -23.45
CA VAL A 236 2.69 8.55 -23.52
C VAL A 236 2.97 10.00 -23.94
N THR A 237 4.25 10.40 -23.98
CA THR A 237 4.66 11.75 -24.38
C THR A 237 5.13 11.86 -25.83
N HIS A 238 5.26 10.72 -26.54
CA HIS A 238 5.62 10.62 -27.94
C HIS A 238 4.45 10.09 -28.77
#